data_AF-A0A9P1HDU9-F1
#
_entry.id   AF-A0A9P1HDU9-F1
#
_cell.length_a   1.000
_cell.length_b   1.000
_cell.length_c   1.000
_cell.angle_alpha   90.00
_cell.angle_beta   90.00
_cell.angle_gamma   90.00
#
_symmetry.space_group_name_H-M   'P 1'
#
loop_
_entity.id
_entity.type
_entity.pdbx_description
1 polymer ?
#
loop_
_entity_poly.entity_id
_entity_poly.type
_entity_poly.pdbx_seq_one_letter_code
_entity_poly.pdbx_strand_id
1 'polypeptide(L)'
;MSKILVILLCFAIALVSCLPPRPDFPIDDLCDKYREKCASRGKNIFCKQRTEECRLYASKGLDIAWSFCMFSNTDDLVACNKRIQIDYEIITNTVRDDKFKYDFAY
;
A
#
# COMPACT_ATOMS: atom_id res chain seq x y z
N MET A 1 12.65 -33.44 -9.54
CA MET A 1 12.91 -32.09 -9.00
C MET A 1 14.22 -32.12 -8.24
N SER A 2 15.22 -31.35 -8.67
CA SER A 2 16.57 -31.37 -8.09
C SER A 2 16.57 -30.81 -6.67
N LYS A 3 17.22 -31.46 -5.70
CA LYS A 3 17.33 -31.01 -4.30
C LYS A 3 17.91 -29.58 -4.20
N ILE A 4 18.74 -29.20 -5.17
CA ILE A 4 19.30 -27.85 -5.32
C ILE A 4 18.21 -26.79 -5.56
N LEU A 5 17.19 -27.12 -6.37
CA LEU A 5 16.10 -26.20 -6.68
C LEU A 5 15.24 -25.92 -5.43
N VAL A 6 15.04 -26.94 -4.59
CA VAL A 6 14.32 -26.80 -3.32
C VAL A 6 15.11 -25.93 -2.34
N ILE A 7 16.44 -26.14 -2.24
CA ILE A 7 17.30 -25.33 -1.37
C ILE A 7 17.33 -23.86 -1.82
N LEU A 8 17.47 -23.59 -3.12
CA LEU A 8 17.43 -22.23 -3.66
C LEU A 8 16.08 -21.54 -3.40
N LEU A 9 14.97 -22.28 -3.54
CA LEU A 9 13.64 -21.76 -3.25
C LEU A 9 13.48 -21.43 -1.76
N CYS A 10 13.90 -22.33 -0.87
CA CYS A 10 13.87 -22.10 0.58
C CYS A 10 14.76 -20.92 0.99
N PHE A 11 15.92 -20.76 0.36
CA PHE A 11 16.84 -19.64 0.63
C PHE A 11 16.24 -18.31 0.18
N ALA A 12 15.63 -18.27 -1.02
CA ALA A 12 14.92 -17.09 -1.49
C ALA A 12 13.74 -16.71 -0.57
N ILE A 13 12.95 -17.69 -0.12
CA ILE A 13 11.85 -17.47 0.83
C ILE A 13 12.36 -16.94 2.17
N ALA A 14 13.46 -17.51 2.70
CA ALA A 14 14.05 -17.07 3.95
C ALA A 14 14.53 -15.61 3.88
N LEU A 15 15.15 -15.20 2.77
CA LEU A 15 15.60 -13.83 2.57
C LEU A 15 14.45 -12.82 2.54
N VAL A 16 13.31 -13.17 1.92
CA VAL A 16 12.12 -12.30 1.88
C VAL A 16 11.42 -12.25 3.25
N SER A 17 11.54 -13.31 4.05
CA SER A 17 10.93 -13.41 5.40
C SER A 17 11.65 -12.57 6.46
N CYS A 18 12.85 -12.05 6.17
CA CYS A 18 13.64 -11.26 7.11
C CYS A 18 13.23 -9.78 7.16
N LEU A 19 12.41 -9.29 6.22
CA LEU A 19 11.95 -7.90 6.25
C LEU A 19 10.85 -7.73 7.30
N PRO A 20 11.01 -6.79 8.25
CA PRO A 20 9.96 -6.47 9.19
C PRO A 20 8.70 -6.01 8.45
N PRO A 21 7.50 -6.40 8.94
CA PRO A 21 6.26 -5.97 8.33
C PRO A 21 6.13 -4.44 8.43
N ARG A 22 5.49 -3.85 7.42
CA ARG A 22 5.09 -2.45 7.45
C ARG A 22 4.12 -2.20 8.61
N PRO A 23 4.15 -1.03 9.26
CA PRO A 23 3.11 -0.65 10.21
C PRO A 23 1.72 -0.65 9.58
N ASP A 24 0.70 -0.95 10.40
CA ASP A 24 -0.68 -0.83 9.98
C ASP A 24 -1.11 0.64 9.91
N PHE A 25 -1.96 0.95 8.93
CA PHE A 25 -2.56 2.28 8.74
C PHE A 25 -4.06 2.14 8.53
N PRO A 26 -4.87 3.12 8.97
CA PRO A 26 -6.34 3.05 8.86
C PRO A 26 -6.80 3.37 7.43
N ILE A 27 -6.47 2.47 6.50
CA ILE A 27 -6.83 2.58 5.07
C ILE A 27 -8.34 2.42 4.89
N ASP A 28 -8.95 1.47 5.59
CA ASP A 28 -10.38 1.23 5.48
C ASP A 28 -11.19 2.44 5.95
N ASP A 29 -10.82 3.05 7.08
CA ASP A 29 -11.46 4.29 7.56
C ASP A 29 -11.31 5.44 6.55
N LEU A 30 -10.14 5.57 5.92
CA LEU A 30 -9.88 6.59 4.90
C LEU A 30 -10.79 6.38 3.69
N CYS A 31 -10.85 5.16 3.16
CA CYS A 31 -11.62 4.85 1.95
C CYS A 31 -13.13 4.81 2.21
N ASP A 32 -13.57 4.45 3.42
CA ASP A 32 -14.97 4.52 3.81
C ASP A 32 -15.46 5.98 3.94
N LYS A 33 -14.64 6.87 4.52
CA LYS A 33 -14.92 8.33 4.48
C LYS A 33 -14.96 8.87 3.06
N TYR A 34 -14.08 8.38 2.18
CA TYR A 34 -14.14 8.72 0.76
C TYR A 34 -15.45 8.24 0.12
N ARG A 35 -15.90 7.01 0.41
CA ARG A 35 -17.16 6.44 -0.07
C ARG A 35 -18.35 7.33 0.28
N GLU A 36 -18.44 7.76 1.54
CA GLU A 36 -19.49 8.67 2.02
C GLU A 36 -19.49 10.00 1.26
N LYS A 37 -18.31 10.62 1.12
CA LYS A 37 -18.12 11.87 0.36
C LYS A 37 -18.43 11.70 -1.14
N CYS A 38 -18.15 10.54 -1.71
CA CYS A 38 -18.47 10.22 -3.09
C CYS A 38 -19.99 10.12 -3.27
N ALA A 39 -20.67 9.40 -2.37
CA ALA A 39 -22.12 9.24 -2.40
C ALA A 39 -22.86 10.58 -2.24
N SER A 40 -22.36 11.47 -1.37
CA SER A 40 -22.92 12.81 -1.16
C SER A 40 -22.78 13.73 -2.39
N ARG A 41 -21.88 13.42 -3.33
CA ARG A 41 -21.66 14.18 -4.58
C ARG A 41 -22.54 13.70 -5.74
N GLY A 42 -23.46 12.76 -5.51
CA GLY A 42 -24.42 12.28 -6.51
C GLY A 42 -23.84 11.34 -7.58
N LYS A 43 -22.56 10.93 -7.47
CA LYS A 43 -21.89 10.02 -8.41
C LYS A 43 -21.98 8.54 -7.97
N ASN A 44 -23.14 8.14 -7.46
CA ASN A 44 -23.29 6.92 -6.65
C ASN A 44 -22.90 5.62 -7.39
N ILE A 45 -23.11 5.56 -8.72
CA ILE A 45 -22.86 4.38 -9.55
C ILE A 45 -21.37 3.96 -9.53
N PHE A 46 -20.44 4.93 -9.50
CA PHE A 46 -19.01 4.65 -9.53
C PHE A 46 -18.37 4.64 -8.14
N CYS A 47 -19.09 5.03 -7.09
CA CYS A 47 -18.51 5.17 -5.75
C CYS A 47 -18.03 3.84 -5.18
N LYS A 48 -18.73 2.71 -5.47
CA LYS A 48 -18.27 1.39 -5.03
C LYS A 48 -16.91 1.05 -5.64
N GLN A 49 -16.80 1.11 -6.97
CA GLN A 49 -15.56 0.85 -7.69
C GLN A 49 -14.44 1.79 -7.24
N ARG A 50 -14.72 3.09 -7.13
CA ARG A 50 -13.74 4.09 -6.67
C ARG A 50 -13.27 3.85 -5.23
N THR A 51 -14.13 3.29 -4.37
CA THR A 51 -13.74 2.91 -3.01
C THR A 51 -12.78 1.72 -3.01
N GLU A 52 -13.00 0.74 -3.89
CA GLU A 52 -12.08 -0.40 -4.07
C GLU A 52 -10.74 0.07 -4.65
N GLU A 53 -10.76 0.97 -5.64
CA GLU A 53 -9.55 1.62 -6.18
C GLU A 53 -8.80 2.40 -5.09
N CYS A 54 -9.50 3.09 -4.18
CA CYS A 54 -8.89 3.77 -3.04
C CYS A 54 -8.11 2.79 -2.16
N ARG A 55 -8.72 1.64 -1.81
CA ARG A 55 -8.07 0.63 -0.97
C ARG A 55 -6.83 0.05 -1.64
N LEU A 56 -6.93 -0.28 -2.93
CA LEU A 56 -5.80 -0.78 -3.72
C LEU A 56 -4.68 0.25 -3.81
N TYR A 57 -5.01 1.50 -4.16
CA TYR A 57 -4.05 2.59 -4.25
C TYR A 57 -3.31 2.82 -2.93
N ALA A 58 -4.04 2.93 -1.82
CA ALA A 58 -3.46 3.18 -0.50
C ALA A 58 -2.62 1.99 -0.01
N SER A 59 -3.15 0.77 -0.12
CA SER A 59 -2.44 -0.45 0.30
C SER A 59 -1.16 -0.66 -0.50
N LYS A 60 -1.25 -0.66 -1.83
CA LYS A 60 -0.08 -0.88 -2.69
C LYS A 60 0.92 0.26 -2.61
N GLY A 61 0.45 1.51 -2.52
CA GLY A 61 1.32 2.67 -2.36
C GLY A 61 2.18 2.55 -1.10
N LEU A 62 1.58 2.17 0.03
CA LEU A 62 2.30 1.97 1.29
C LEU A 62 3.24 0.77 1.25
N ASP A 63 2.84 -0.35 0.65
CA ASP A 63 3.70 -1.54 0.54
C ASP A 63 4.95 -1.26 -0.32
N ILE A 64 4.79 -0.52 -1.41
CA ILE A 64 5.89 -0.09 -2.27
C ILE A 64 6.79 0.89 -1.52
N ALA A 65 6.22 1.91 -0.87
CA ALA A 65 6.99 2.90 -0.12
C ALA A 65 7.81 2.26 1.01
N TRP A 66 7.23 1.30 1.72
CA TRP A 66 7.92 0.54 2.77
C TRP A 66 9.07 -0.29 2.19
N SER A 67 8.78 -1.10 1.18
CA SER A 67 9.79 -1.97 0.55
C SER A 67 10.95 -1.16 -0.01
N PHE A 68 10.66 -0.04 -0.67
CA PHE A 68 11.67 0.86 -1.20
C PHE A 68 12.51 1.50 -0.10
N CYS A 69 11.88 1.93 1.00
CA CYS A 69 12.61 2.52 2.11
C CYS A 69 13.55 1.53 2.78
N MET A 70 13.06 0.33 3.11
CA MET A 70 13.84 -0.71 3.77
C MET A 70 15.05 -1.10 2.93
N PHE A 71 14.85 -1.26 1.62
CA PHE A 71 15.94 -1.51 0.67
C PHE A 71 16.95 -0.34 0.61
N SER A 72 16.46 0.90 0.54
CA SER A 72 17.34 2.08 0.36
C SER A 72 18.11 2.48 1.60
N ASN A 73 17.62 2.13 2.80
CA ASN A 73 18.20 2.55 4.08
C ASN A 73 18.79 1.39 4.88
N THR A 74 19.17 0.28 4.22
CA THR A 74 19.80 -0.88 4.89
C THR A 74 19.00 -1.34 6.12
N ASP A 75 17.68 -1.47 5.95
CA ASP A 75 16.75 -1.89 6.98
C ASP A 75 16.68 -0.98 8.24
N ASP A 76 16.99 0.32 8.11
CA ASP A 76 16.75 1.32 9.17
C ASP A 76 15.24 1.49 9.42
N LEU A 77 14.76 0.68 10.35
CA LEU A 77 13.39 0.66 10.83
C LEU A 77 12.91 2.03 11.33
N VAL A 78 13.76 2.80 12.02
CA VAL A 78 13.33 4.07 12.61
C VAL A 78 13.12 5.11 11.52
N ALA A 79 14.04 5.18 10.55
CA ALA A 79 13.90 6.04 9.38
C ALA A 79 12.67 5.64 8.55
N CYS A 80 12.47 4.35 8.29
CA CYS A 80 11.37 3.88 7.47
C CYS A 80 10.00 4.01 8.12
N ASN A 81 9.89 3.85 9.45
CA ASN A 81 8.67 4.15 10.18
C ASN A 81 8.26 5.62 10.08
N LYS A 82 9.22 6.56 10.16
CA LYS A 82 8.93 7.99 9.97
C LYS A 82 8.53 8.29 8.53
N ARG A 83 9.22 7.68 7.57
CA ARG A 83 8.96 7.91 6.15
C ARG A 83 7.57 7.42 5.75
N ILE A 84 7.19 6.21 6.15
CA ILE A 84 5.90 5.63 5.78
C ILE A 84 4.70 6.40 6.35
N GLN A 85 4.87 7.09 7.49
CA GLN A 85 3.87 8.04 8.01
C GLN A 85 3.66 9.23 7.06
N ILE A 86 4.74 9.81 6.52
CA ILE A 86 4.67 10.89 5.53
C ILE A 86 3.97 10.41 4.25
N ASP A 87 4.32 9.22 3.77
CA ASP A 87 3.69 8.64 2.57
C ASP A 87 2.19 8.38 2.79
N TYR A 88 1.78 7.96 4.00
CA TYR A 88 0.36 7.84 4.36
C TYR A 88 -0.38 9.18 4.35
N GLU A 89 0.24 10.27 4.82
CA GLU A 89 -0.33 11.61 4.75
C GLU A 89 -0.51 12.09 3.30
N ILE A 90 0.48 11.83 2.44
CA ILE A 90 0.42 12.12 0.99
C ILE A 90 -0.73 11.35 0.34
N ILE A 91 -0.87 10.06 0.63
CA ILE A 91 -1.98 9.22 0.14
C ILE A 91 -3.31 9.77 0.64
N THR A 92 -3.41 10.12 1.92
CA THR A 92 -4.62 10.69 2.53
C THR A 92 -5.04 11.96 1.80
N ASN A 93 -4.12 12.88 1.53
CA ASN A 93 -4.40 14.11 0.80
C ASN A 93 -4.82 13.83 -0.66
N THR A 94 -4.15 12.89 -1.32
CA THR A 94 -4.47 12.48 -2.70
C THR A 94 -5.87 11.86 -2.80
N VAL A 95 -6.26 11.02 -1.83
CA VAL A 95 -7.60 10.44 -1.73
C VAL A 95 -8.64 11.51 -1.43
N ARG A 96 -8.39 12.40 -0.47
CA ARG A 96 -9.30 13.49 -0.11
C ARG A 96 -9.61 14.41 -1.29
N ASP A 97 -8.62 14.65 -2.14
CA ASP A 97 -8.72 15.48 -3.35
C ASP A 97 -9.31 14.74 -4.56
N ASP A 98 -9.61 13.43 -4.45
CA ASP A 98 -10.04 12.60 -5.56
C ASP A 98 -9.05 12.58 -6.74
N LYS A 99 -7.75 12.71 -6.44
CA LYS A 99 -6.65 12.74 -7.42
C LYS A 99 -5.97 11.39 -7.61
N PHE A 100 -6.35 10.39 -6.82
CA PHE A 100 -5.78 9.06 -6.95
C PHE A 100 -6.28 8.39 -8.23
N LYS A 101 -5.34 7.74 -8.90
CA LYS A 101 -5.58 6.89 -10.06
C LYS A 101 -5.00 5.52 -9.76
N TYR A 102 -5.78 4.49 -10.04
CA TYR A 102 -5.31 3.13 -10.03
C TYR A 102 -5.78 2.52 -11.35
N ASP A 103 -4.94 2.64 -12.38
CA ASP A 103 -5.26 2.05 -13.68
C ASP A 103 -5.15 0.53 -13.55
N PHE A 104 -6.24 -0.17 -13.87
CA PHE A 104 -6.22 -1.61 -14.14
C PHE A 104 -5.46 -1.83 -15.45
N ALA A 105 -4.14 -1.67 -15.45
CA ALA A 105 -3.31 -2.14 -16.55
C ALA A 105 -3.33 -3.67 -16.51
N TYR A 106 -4.28 -4.24 -17.26
CA TYR A 106 -4.30 -5.65 -17.67
C TYR A 106 -3.18 -5.93 -18.67
#